data_AF-A0A976LQ59-F1
#
_entry.id   AF-A0A976LQ59-F1
#
_cell.length_a   1.000
_cell.length_b   1.000
_cell.length_c   1.000
_cell.angle_alpha   90.00
_cell.angle_beta   90.00
_cell.angle_gamma   90.00
#
_symmetry.space_group_name_H-M   'P 1'
#
loop_
_entity.id
_entity.type
_entity.pdbx_description
1 polymer ?
#
loop_
_entity_poly.entity_id
_entity_poly.type
_entity_poly.pdbx_seq_one_letter_code
_entity_poly.pdbx_strand_id
1 'polypeptide(L)'
;MSKRLSSHNPESVLIVLCGQAGQGIQTVEYLLTRIFKLAGYNVFATKEYMSRIRGGMNSTSIRIGSGPVRAAVSTIDILVPLNKGALRHVEHNISARTVILADKEMIGEDIDQTKHKFVDVPFTGTAAEIGDKIYSNVVAVGAIAGIFGVELKMAGKYVEKFFSAKSADIVQKNLAALKKGFEFGVGIKKS
;
A
#
# COMPACT_ATOMS: atom_id res chain seq x y z
N MET A 1 19.65 15.96 31.13
CA MET A 1 20.21 15.05 30.11
C MET A 1 19.15 14.00 29.74
N SER A 2 18.37 14.28 28.70
CA SER A 2 17.23 13.44 28.29
C SER A 2 17.71 12.37 27.32
N LYS A 3 17.72 11.10 27.77
CA LYS A 3 17.80 9.93 26.89
C LYS A 3 16.38 9.44 26.64
N ARG A 4 16.05 9.30 25.34
CA ARG A 4 15.04 8.42 24.70
C ARG A 4 14.01 9.20 23.88
N LEU A 5 14.01 8.92 22.58
CA LEU A 5 12.85 8.42 21.83
C LEU A 5 13.31 8.11 20.39
N SER A 6 14.10 7.05 20.23
CA SER A 6 14.16 6.32 18.95
C SER A 6 12.87 5.49 18.88
N SER A 7 11.82 6.03 18.28
CA SER A 7 10.45 5.49 18.23
C SER A 7 10.25 4.32 17.25
N HIS A 8 11.31 3.57 16.94
CA HIS A 8 11.18 2.36 16.14
C HIS A 8 10.72 1.22 17.06
N ASN A 9 9.40 1.07 17.20
CA ASN A 9 8.82 -0.10 17.86
C ASN A 9 8.80 -1.26 16.84
N PRO A 10 9.55 -2.36 17.04
CA PRO A 10 9.56 -3.50 16.11
C PRO A 10 8.19 -4.20 15.96
N GLU A 11 7.19 -3.81 16.75
CA GLU A 11 5.83 -4.36 16.73
C GLU A 11 4.87 -3.66 15.76
N SER A 12 5.31 -2.63 15.03
CA SER A 12 4.46 -1.93 14.06
C SER A 12 5.18 -1.56 12.78
N VAL A 13 4.46 -1.63 11.66
CA VAL A 13 4.92 -1.29 10.31
C VAL A 13 4.10 -0.10 9.80
N LEU A 14 4.77 0.94 9.30
CA LEU A 14 4.15 2.06 8.60
C LEU A 14 4.18 1.83 7.08
N ILE A 15 2.99 1.76 6.49
CA ILE A 15 2.79 1.78 5.04
C ILE A 15 2.39 3.18 4.62
N VAL A 16 3.01 3.73 3.59
CA VAL A 16 2.59 5.00 2.99
C VAL A 16 2.15 4.76 1.55
N LEU A 17 0.93 5.16 1.25
CA LEU A 17 0.40 5.26 -0.11
C LEU A 17 0.59 6.70 -0.57
N CYS A 18 1.21 6.92 -1.72
CA CYS A 18 1.50 8.27 -2.21
C CYS A 18 1.08 8.40 -3.67
N GLY A 19 0.22 9.38 -3.98
CA GLY A 19 -0.32 9.51 -5.32
C GLY A 19 -1.08 10.82 -5.57
N GLN A 20 -1.32 11.12 -6.85
CA GLN A 20 -2.23 12.20 -7.24
C GLN A 20 -3.69 11.85 -6.91
N ALA A 21 -4.54 12.89 -6.80
CA ALA A 21 -5.98 12.71 -6.69
C ALA A 21 -6.53 11.85 -7.85
N GLY A 22 -7.40 10.89 -7.54
CA GLY A 22 -7.98 9.98 -8.53
C GLY A 22 -7.18 8.69 -8.77
N GLN A 23 -5.97 8.54 -8.22
CA GLN A 23 -5.17 7.30 -8.37
C GLN A 23 -5.65 6.12 -7.48
N GLY A 24 -6.74 6.30 -6.73
CA GLY A 24 -7.35 5.22 -5.95
C GLY A 24 -6.74 4.94 -4.58
N ILE A 25 -5.94 5.87 -4.03
CA ILE A 25 -5.41 5.83 -2.65
C ILE A 25 -6.50 5.49 -1.64
N GLN A 26 -7.67 6.11 -1.74
CA GLN A 26 -8.79 5.89 -0.82
C GLN A 26 -9.30 4.44 -0.85
N THR A 27 -9.35 3.83 -2.03
CA THR A 27 -9.76 2.42 -2.18
C THR A 27 -8.76 1.50 -1.50
N VAL A 28 -7.47 1.73 -1.75
CA VAL A 28 -6.39 0.93 -1.16
C VAL A 28 -6.38 1.07 0.36
N GLU A 29 -6.49 2.30 0.88
CA GLU A 29 -6.60 2.58 2.31
C GLU A 29 -7.80 1.86 2.95
N TYR A 30 -8.99 2.01 2.37
CA TYR A 30 -10.20 1.45 2.96
C TYR A 30 -10.14 -0.08 3.02
N LEU A 31 -9.69 -0.71 1.94
CA LEU A 31 -9.54 -2.16 1.89
C LEU A 31 -8.48 -2.64 2.89
N LEU A 32 -7.28 -2.06 2.88
CA LEU A 32 -6.20 -2.48 3.78
C LEU A 32 -6.55 -2.30 5.25
N THR A 33 -7.03 -1.12 5.64
CA THR A 33 -7.36 -0.84 7.05
C THR A 33 -8.38 -1.85 7.58
N ARG A 34 -9.35 -2.25 6.76
CA ARG A 34 -10.40 -3.20 7.14
C ARG A 34 -9.91 -4.64 7.12
N ILE A 35 -9.16 -5.05 6.09
CA ILE A 35 -8.53 -6.37 6.02
C ILE A 35 -7.61 -6.59 7.23
N PHE A 36 -6.78 -5.61 7.59
CA PHE A 36 -5.90 -5.71 8.75
C PHE A 36 -6.66 -5.79 10.06
N LYS A 37 -7.74 -5.01 10.23
CA LYS A 37 -8.59 -5.11 11.42
C LYS A 37 -9.26 -6.48 11.53
N LEU A 38 -9.73 -7.05 10.42
CA LEU A 38 -10.30 -8.40 10.39
C LEU A 38 -9.26 -9.49 10.68
N ALA A 39 -8.01 -9.26 10.29
CA ALA A 39 -6.87 -10.13 10.60
C ALA A 39 -6.34 -9.97 12.04
N GLY A 40 -6.99 -9.16 12.89
CA GLY A 40 -6.63 -9.00 14.30
C GLY A 40 -5.56 -7.93 14.59
N TYR A 41 -5.12 -7.17 13.59
CA TYR A 41 -4.15 -6.10 13.79
C TYR A 41 -4.80 -4.82 14.33
N ASN A 42 -3.98 -4.02 15.00
CA ASN A 42 -4.31 -2.64 15.32
C ASN A 42 -3.87 -1.74 14.17
N VAL A 43 -4.72 -0.79 13.81
CA VAL A 43 -4.51 0.08 12.65
C VAL A 43 -4.75 1.53 13.06
N PHE A 44 -3.84 2.41 12.65
CA PHE A 44 -3.96 3.87 12.76
C PHE A 44 -3.62 4.48 11.41
N ALA A 45 -4.56 5.21 10.81
CA ALA A 45 -4.39 5.81 9.49
C ALA A 45 -4.48 7.34 9.56
N THR A 46 -3.58 8.03 8.86
CA THR A 46 -3.57 9.49 8.71
C THR A 46 -3.45 9.87 7.24
N LYS A 47 -3.99 11.03 6.90
CA LYS A 47 -4.04 11.53 5.53
C LYS A 47 -3.39 12.91 5.49
N GLU A 48 -2.51 13.11 4.53
CA GLU A 48 -1.98 14.42 4.21
C GLU A 48 -2.46 14.84 2.84
N TYR A 49 -3.21 15.95 2.84
CA TYR A 49 -3.73 16.58 1.64
C TYR A 49 -3.04 17.91 1.46
N MET A 50 -2.54 18.18 0.25
CA MET A 50 -2.08 19.52 -0.06
C MET A 50 -3.27 20.46 -0.21
N SER A 51 -3.15 21.67 0.34
CA SER A 51 -4.15 22.74 0.22
C SER A 51 -4.18 23.32 -1.20
N ARG A 52 -4.64 22.54 -2.18
CA ARG A 52 -4.83 22.94 -3.58
C ARG A 52 -6.08 22.28 -4.16
N ILE A 53 -6.86 23.06 -4.92
CA ILE A 53 -8.16 22.65 -5.49
C ILE A 53 -7.99 21.66 -6.65
N ARG A 54 -6.89 21.77 -7.42
CA ARG A 54 -6.51 20.85 -8.50
C ARG A 54 -5.00 20.69 -8.56
N GLY A 55 -4.56 19.47 -8.80
CA GLY A 55 -3.14 19.11 -8.83
C GLY A 55 -2.54 18.99 -7.44
N GLY A 56 -1.67 18.00 -7.27
CA GLY A 56 -0.98 17.74 -6.02
C GLY A 56 -0.81 16.25 -5.72
N MET A 57 0.27 15.95 -5.01
CA MET A 57 0.52 14.67 -4.39
C MET A 57 -0.16 14.63 -3.01
N ASN A 58 -0.88 13.56 -2.74
CA ASN A 58 -1.42 13.28 -1.42
C ASN A 58 -0.77 12.00 -0.89
N SER A 59 -0.63 11.92 0.42
CA SER A 59 -0.14 10.72 1.08
C SER A 59 -1.17 10.21 2.07
N THR A 60 -1.22 8.89 2.23
CA THR A 60 -2.00 8.22 3.26
C THR A 60 -1.10 7.23 3.96
N SER A 61 -0.92 7.46 5.25
CA SER A 61 -0.12 6.66 6.15
C SER A 61 -1.01 5.66 6.87
N ILE A 62 -0.64 4.39 6.87
CA ILE A 62 -1.36 3.29 7.52
C ILE A 62 -0.35 2.56 8.41
N ARG A 63 -0.42 2.82 9.71
CA ARG A 63 0.37 2.14 10.71
C ARG A 63 -0.35 0.91 11.20
N ILE A 64 0.29 -0.24 11.12
CA ILE A 64 -0.25 -1.56 11.47
C ILE A 64 0.61 -2.13 12.59
N GLY A 65 0.00 -2.62 13.66
CA GLY A 65 0.74 -3.23 14.76
C GLY A 65 0.07 -4.48 15.33
N SER A 66 0.88 -5.40 15.86
CA SER A 66 0.40 -6.55 16.63
C SER A 66 -0.22 -6.11 17.96
N GLY A 67 0.30 -5.03 18.56
CA GLY A 67 -0.27 -4.34 19.71
C GLY A 67 -0.91 -2.98 19.36
N PRO A 68 -1.48 -2.26 20.34
CA PRO A 68 -2.13 -0.97 20.12
C PRO A 68 -1.21 0.06 19.46
N VAL A 69 -1.64 0.62 18.32
CA VAL A 69 -1.01 1.76 17.64
C VAL A 69 -1.91 2.99 17.80
N ARG A 70 -1.39 4.05 18.43
CA ARG A 70 -2.21 5.23 18.84
C ARG A 70 -1.67 6.57 18.34
N ALA A 71 -0.59 6.56 17.55
CA ALA A 71 0.04 7.77 17.06
C ALA A 71 0.71 7.53 15.70
N ALA A 72 0.80 8.61 14.92
CA ALA A 72 1.59 8.63 13.70
C ALA A 72 3.08 8.48 13.99
N VAL A 73 3.81 7.94 13.03
CA VAL A 73 5.28 7.90 13.00
C VAL A 73 5.73 8.44 11.63
N SER A 74 6.95 8.96 11.56
CA SER A 74 7.43 9.66 10.36
C SER A 74 8.32 8.82 9.46
N THR A 75 8.89 7.71 9.94
CA THR A 75 9.76 6.85 9.11
C THR A 75 8.94 5.78 8.40
N ILE A 76 9.03 5.73 7.07
CA ILE A 76 8.28 4.79 6.25
C ILE A 76 8.98 3.43 6.24
N ASP A 77 8.23 2.37 6.52
CA ASP A 77 8.73 1.00 6.36
C ASP A 77 8.45 0.48 4.94
N ILE A 78 7.22 0.69 4.44
CA ILE A 78 6.81 0.32 3.08
C ILE A 78 6.20 1.53 2.37
N LEU A 79 6.75 1.91 1.22
CA LEU A 79 6.21 2.95 0.34
C LEU A 79 5.54 2.30 -0.88
N VAL A 80 4.28 2.66 -1.15
CA VAL A 80 3.57 2.33 -2.39
C VAL A 80 3.29 3.63 -3.16
N PRO A 81 4.16 4.00 -4.10
CA PRO A 81 3.93 5.11 -5.01
C PRO A 81 2.94 4.70 -6.11
N LEU A 82 1.96 5.55 -6.39
CA LEU A 82 0.92 5.31 -7.40
C LEU A 82 1.09 6.16 -8.65
N ASN A 83 2.15 6.98 -8.72
CA ASN A 83 2.53 7.77 -9.89
C ASN A 83 3.95 8.34 -9.71
N LYS A 84 4.48 8.93 -10.79
CA LYS A 84 5.73 9.70 -10.75
C LYS A 84 5.62 10.93 -9.84
N GLY A 85 6.72 11.28 -9.19
CA GLY A 85 6.87 12.34 -8.20
C GLY A 85 6.51 11.92 -6.77
N ALA A 86 5.94 10.73 -6.57
CA ALA A 86 5.50 10.26 -5.26
C ALA A 86 6.67 10.07 -4.29
N LEU A 87 7.81 9.54 -4.77
CA LEU A 87 9.02 9.35 -3.96
C LEU A 87 9.57 10.69 -3.47
N ARG A 88 9.73 11.65 -4.38
CA ARG A 88 10.20 13.00 -4.06
C ARG A 88 9.31 13.71 -3.03
N HIS A 89 7.99 13.49 -3.11
CA HIS A 89 7.05 14.11 -2.17
C HIS A 89 7.27 13.64 -0.72
N VAL A 90 7.65 12.38 -0.51
CA VAL A 90 7.83 11.79 0.83
C VAL A 90 9.30 11.50 1.16
N GLU A 91 10.23 12.10 0.41
CA GLU A 91 11.67 11.79 0.50
C GLU A 91 12.23 11.92 1.92
N HIS A 92 11.75 12.91 2.68
CA HIS A 92 12.16 13.19 4.05
C HIS A 92 11.73 12.11 5.06
N ASN A 93 10.78 11.25 4.67
CA ASN A 93 10.30 10.12 5.48
C ASN A 93 10.95 8.78 5.06
N ILE A 94 11.65 8.75 3.92
CA ILE A 94 12.34 7.56 3.40
C ILE A 94 13.67 7.38 4.12
N SER A 95 13.97 6.14 4.50
CA SER A 95 15.26 5.74 5.09
C SER A 95 15.88 4.59 4.30
N ALA A 96 17.13 4.24 4.61
CA ALA A 96 17.78 3.06 4.03
C ALA A 96 17.06 1.72 4.32
N ARG A 97 16.10 1.70 5.26
CA ARG A 97 15.28 0.53 5.57
C ARG A 97 13.97 0.48 4.79
N THR A 98 13.53 1.60 4.24
CA THR A 98 12.26 1.70 3.53
C THR A 98 12.28 0.81 2.29
N VAL A 99 11.27 -0.05 2.17
CA VAL A 99 11.04 -0.86 0.99
C VAL A 99 10.04 -0.14 0.09
N ILE A 100 10.43 0.12 -1.14
CA ILE A 100 9.58 0.73 -2.17
C ILE A 100 8.96 -0.40 -2.99
N LEU A 101 7.65 -0.58 -2.83
CA LEU A 101 6.86 -1.59 -3.53
C LEU A 101 6.11 -0.90 -4.66
N ALA A 102 6.59 -1.05 -5.90
CA ALA A 102 6.08 -0.26 -7.00
C ALA A 102 6.25 -0.94 -8.35
N ASP A 103 5.48 -0.45 -9.32
CA ASP A 103 5.59 -0.84 -10.71
C ASP A 103 6.69 -0.02 -11.39
N LYS A 104 7.77 -0.69 -11.81
CA LYS A 104 8.91 -0.02 -12.45
C LYS A 104 8.50 0.81 -13.67
N GLU A 105 7.53 0.36 -14.46
CA GLU A 105 7.06 1.12 -15.64
C GLU A 105 6.36 2.42 -15.23
N MET A 106 5.67 2.40 -14.09
CA MET A 106 4.94 3.55 -13.57
C MET A 106 5.87 4.63 -13.02
N ILE A 107 6.86 4.24 -12.23
CA ILE A 107 7.76 5.19 -11.53
C ILE A 107 8.99 5.58 -12.35
N GLY A 108 9.46 4.71 -13.26
CA GLY A 108 10.60 4.97 -14.12
C GLY A 108 11.86 5.41 -13.34
N GLU A 109 12.39 6.57 -13.71
CA GLU A 109 13.65 7.12 -13.19
C GLU A 109 13.55 7.70 -11.78
N ASP A 110 12.36 7.77 -11.19
CA ASP A 110 12.20 8.25 -9.80
C ASP A 110 12.90 7.33 -8.79
N ILE A 111 13.18 6.08 -9.16
CA ILE A 111 13.87 5.12 -8.31
C ILE A 111 15.37 5.12 -8.60
N ASP A 112 16.12 5.54 -7.60
CA ASP A 112 17.55 5.25 -7.47
C ASP A 112 17.77 3.93 -6.70
N GLN A 113 17.99 2.82 -7.43
CA GLN A 113 18.21 1.50 -6.83
C GLN A 113 19.51 1.41 -6.03
N THR A 114 20.43 2.37 -6.16
CA THR A 114 21.64 2.43 -5.31
C THR A 114 21.34 2.98 -3.92
N LYS A 115 20.23 3.72 -3.77
CA LYS A 115 19.82 4.36 -2.52
C LYS A 115 18.60 3.71 -1.87
N HIS A 116 17.77 3.02 -2.65
CA HIS A 116 16.48 2.53 -2.21
C HIS A 116 16.38 1.02 -2.33
N LYS A 117 15.77 0.37 -1.33
CA LYS A 117 15.35 -1.02 -1.44
C LYS A 117 14.08 -1.06 -2.28
N PHE A 118 14.22 -1.47 -3.53
CA PHE A 118 13.12 -1.52 -4.47
C PHE A 118 12.68 -2.96 -4.72
N VAL A 119 11.36 -3.16 -4.72
CA VAL A 119 10.72 -4.42 -5.11
C VAL A 119 9.76 -4.11 -6.24
N ASP A 120 10.09 -4.61 -7.42
CA ASP A 120 9.27 -4.46 -8.61
C ASP A 120 8.04 -5.35 -8.50
N VAL A 121 6.86 -4.74 -8.51
CA VAL A 121 5.60 -5.45 -8.62
C VAL A 121 4.83 -4.88 -9.81
N PRO A 122 4.53 -5.68 -10.83
CA PRO A 122 3.94 -5.20 -12.08
C PRO A 122 2.43 -4.92 -11.91
N PHE A 123 2.08 -3.93 -11.08
CA PHE A 123 0.70 -3.60 -10.74
C PHE A 123 -0.13 -3.27 -11.98
N THR A 124 0.40 -2.45 -12.88
CA THR A 124 -0.30 -1.97 -14.07
C THR A 124 -0.43 -3.08 -15.11
N GLY A 125 0.66 -3.82 -15.35
CA GLY A 125 0.67 -4.96 -16.28
C GLY A 125 -0.30 -6.05 -15.85
N THR A 126 -0.23 -6.46 -14.57
CA THR A 126 -1.15 -7.46 -13.99
C THR A 126 -2.61 -7.00 -14.08
N ALA A 127 -2.89 -5.72 -13.79
CA ALA A 127 -4.23 -5.18 -13.89
C ALA A 127 -4.76 -5.16 -15.34
N ALA A 128 -3.90 -4.82 -16.30
CA ALA A 128 -4.25 -4.82 -17.72
C ALA A 128 -4.58 -6.24 -18.22
N GLU A 129 -3.84 -7.26 -17.80
CA GLU A 129 -4.13 -8.67 -18.11
C GLU A 129 -5.50 -9.12 -17.57
N ILE A 130 -5.91 -8.59 -16.41
CA ILE A 130 -7.23 -8.87 -15.81
C ILE A 130 -8.36 -8.13 -16.56
N GLY A 131 -8.02 -6.98 -17.17
CA GLY A 131 -8.87 -6.32 -18.15
C GLY A 131 -8.74 -4.80 -18.18
N ASP A 132 -8.27 -4.15 -17.12
CA ASP A 132 -8.10 -2.69 -17.08
C ASP A 132 -7.13 -2.25 -15.97
N LYS A 133 -6.39 -1.16 -16.20
CA LYS A 133 -5.43 -0.59 -15.25
C LYS A 133 -6.07 -0.15 -13.92
N ILE A 134 -7.39 0.08 -13.88
CA ILE A 134 -8.14 0.43 -12.67
C ILE A 134 -7.98 -0.61 -11.54
N TYR A 135 -7.71 -1.88 -11.89
CA TYR A 135 -7.53 -2.96 -10.92
C TYR A 135 -6.17 -2.94 -10.22
N SER A 136 -5.22 -2.11 -10.65
CA SER A 136 -3.87 -1.99 -10.07
C SER A 136 -3.89 -1.73 -8.56
N ASN A 137 -4.86 -0.92 -8.11
CA ASN A 137 -5.10 -0.66 -6.69
C ASN A 137 -5.37 -1.95 -5.89
N VAL A 138 -6.18 -2.86 -6.44
CA VAL A 138 -6.51 -4.11 -5.76
C VAL A 138 -5.36 -5.12 -5.85
N VAL A 139 -4.55 -5.07 -6.91
CA VAL A 139 -3.27 -5.80 -6.95
C VAL A 139 -2.34 -5.32 -5.82
N ALA A 140 -2.22 -4.01 -5.61
CA ALA A 140 -1.42 -3.45 -4.51
C ALA A 140 -1.96 -3.86 -3.12
N VAL A 141 -3.28 -3.84 -2.93
CA VAL A 141 -3.92 -4.37 -1.71
C VAL A 141 -3.54 -5.84 -1.48
N GLY A 142 -3.62 -6.65 -2.53
CA GLY A 142 -3.23 -8.06 -2.49
C GLY A 142 -1.77 -8.24 -2.08
N ALA A 143 -0.86 -7.49 -2.72
CA ALA A 143 0.58 -7.58 -2.44
C ALA A 143 0.90 -7.27 -0.98
N ILE A 144 0.33 -6.20 -0.44
CA ILE A 144 0.48 -5.87 0.97
C ILE A 144 -0.12 -6.96 1.87
N ALA A 145 -1.34 -7.42 1.57
CA ALA A 145 -1.98 -8.50 2.31
C ALA A 145 -1.10 -9.77 2.36
N GLY A 146 -0.48 -10.14 1.23
CA GLY A 146 0.42 -11.28 1.13
C GLY A 146 1.71 -11.12 1.95
N ILE A 147 2.32 -9.93 1.94
CA ILE A 147 3.52 -9.61 2.75
C ILE A 147 3.24 -9.84 4.24
N PHE A 148 2.08 -9.39 4.72
CA PHE A 148 1.69 -9.56 6.12
C PHE A 148 1.16 -10.97 6.41
N GLY A 149 0.90 -11.79 5.39
CA GLY A 149 0.43 -13.17 5.54
C GLY A 149 -1.00 -13.25 6.09
N VAL A 150 -1.86 -12.29 5.75
CA VAL A 150 -3.28 -12.38 6.10
C VAL A 150 -3.95 -13.53 5.35
N GLU A 151 -5.05 -14.07 5.87
CA GLU A 151 -5.76 -15.14 5.18
C GLU A 151 -6.43 -14.61 3.89
N LEU A 152 -6.00 -15.12 2.73
CA LEU A 152 -6.52 -14.69 1.41
C LEU A 152 -8.04 -14.85 1.30
N LYS A 153 -8.61 -15.94 1.86
CA LYS A 153 -10.05 -16.18 1.83
C LYS A 153 -10.83 -15.11 2.60
N MET A 154 -10.31 -14.68 3.75
CA MET A 154 -10.90 -13.59 4.54
C MET A 154 -10.82 -12.26 3.77
N ALA A 155 -9.64 -11.93 3.23
CA ALA A 155 -9.45 -10.72 2.43
C ALA A 155 -10.37 -10.71 1.20
N GLY A 156 -10.49 -11.84 0.50
CA GLY A 156 -11.36 -12.02 -0.66
C GLY A 156 -12.83 -11.77 -0.34
N LYS A 157 -13.36 -12.35 0.74
CA LYS A 157 -14.73 -12.07 1.20
C LYS A 157 -14.98 -10.59 1.47
N TYR A 158 -14.00 -9.88 2.02
CA TYR A 158 -14.13 -8.45 2.26
C TYR A 158 -14.13 -7.64 0.96
N VAL A 159 -13.24 -7.95 0.02
CA VAL A 159 -13.19 -7.32 -1.31
C VAL A 159 -14.49 -7.57 -2.08
N GLU A 160 -15.00 -8.80 -2.07
CA GLU A 160 -16.28 -9.16 -2.67
C GLU A 160 -17.42 -8.30 -2.11
N LYS A 161 -17.50 -8.20 -0.77
CA LYS A 161 -18.49 -7.36 -0.10
C LYS A 161 -18.34 -5.88 -0.44
N PHE A 162 -17.11 -5.37 -0.52
CA PHE A 162 -16.86 -3.96 -0.83
C PHE A 162 -17.34 -3.59 -2.24
N PHE A 163 -17.17 -4.49 -3.22
CA PHE A 163 -17.58 -4.26 -4.60
C PHE A 163 -18.96 -4.85 -4.95
N SER A 164 -19.73 -5.36 -3.98
CA SER A 164 -20.98 -6.10 -4.25
C SER A 164 -22.08 -5.30 -4.96
N ALA A 165 -22.01 -3.97 -4.93
CA ALA A 165 -22.91 -3.09 -5.67
C ALA A 165 -22.53 -2.92 -7.15
N LYS A 166 -21.41 -3.49 -7.59
CA LYS A 166 -20.94 -3.50 -8.98
C LYS A 166 -21.39 -4.78 -9.69
N SER A 167 -21.17 -4.86 -11.01
CA SER A 167 -21.49 -6.07 -11.77
C SER A 167 -20.66 -7.26 -11.30
N ALA A 168 -21.18 -8.47 -11.49
CA ALA A 168 -20.49 -9.71 -11.14
C ALA A 168 -19.09 -9.78 -11.81
N ASP A 169 -18.97 -9.36 -13.06
CA ASP A 169 -17.68 -9.27 -13.77
C ASP A 169 -16.67 -8.36 -13.05
N ILE A 170 -17.08 -7.17 -12.63
CA ILE A 170 -16.21 -6.24 -11.89
C ILE A 170 -15.78 -6.85 -10.55
N VAL A 171 -16.70 -7.53 -9.84
CA VAL A 171 -16.37 -8.21 -8.58
C VAL A 171 -15.33 -9.31 -8.82
N GLN A 172 -15.53 -10.17 -9.81
CA GLN A 172 -14.60 -11.26 -10.12
C GLN A 172 -13.22 -10.74 -10.54
N LYS A 173 -13.15 -9.67 -11.34
CA LYS A 173 -11.88 -9.02 -11.71
C LYS A 173 -11.14 -8.44 -10.52
N ASN A 174 -11.84 -7.81 -9.56
CA ASN A 174 -11.22 -7.35 -8.33
C ASN A 174 -10.71 -8.53 -7.46
N LEU A 175 -11.43 -9.64 -7.39
CA LEU A 175 -10.98 -10.84 -6.68
C LEU A 175 -9.75 -11.47 -7.34
N ALA A 176 -9.72 -11.52 -8.68
CA ALA A 176 -8.56 -11.97 -9.44
C ALA A 176 -7.34 -11.06 -9.19
N ALA A 177 -7.54 -9.74 -9.18
CA ALA A 177 -6.50 -8.75 -8.89
C ALA A 177 -5.94 -8.92 -7.48
N LEU A 178 -6.83 -9.09 -6.48
CA LEU A 178 -6.43 -9.36 -5.10
C LEU A 178 -5.56 -10.61 -5.02
N LYS A 179 -5.99 -11.70 -5.64
CA LYS A 179 -5.28 -12.98 -5.63
C LYS A 179 -3.89 -12.87 -6.26
N LYS A 180 -3.78 -12.27 -7.44
CA LYS A 180 -2.48 -12.05 -8.12
C LYS A 180 -1.55 -11.17 -7.30
N GLY A 181 -2.08 -10.07 -6.74
CA GLY A 181 -1.34 -9.25 -5.80
C GLY A 181 -0.82 -10.07 -4.62
N PHE A 182 -1.68 -10.86 -3.99
CA PHE A 182 -1.34 -11.69 -2.84
C PHE A 182 -0.22 -12.68 -3.12
N GLU A 183 -0.22 -13.31 -4.30
CA GLU A 183 0.85 -14.21 -4.75
C GLU A 183 2.20 -13.48 -4.80
N PHE A 184 2.27 -12.26 -5.36
CA PHE A 184 3.48 -11.44 -5.31
C PHE A 184 3.93 -11.14 -3.88
N GLY A 185 2.99 -10.74 -3.02
CA GLY A 185 3.26 -10.42 -1.63
C GLY A 185 3.87 -11.57 -0.83
N VAL A 186 3.33 -12.78 -1.02
CA VAL A 186 3.88 -14.01 -0.41
C VAL A 186 5.28 -14.32 -0.93
N GLY A 187 5.55 -14.09 -2.21
CA GLY A 187 6.88 -14.25 -2.80
C GLY A 187 7.91 -13.31 -2.16
N ILE A 188 7.54 -12.05 -1.93
CA ILE A 188 8.42 -11.04 -1.32
C ILE A 188 8.79 -11.41 0.11
N LYS A 189 7.85 -11.95 0.89
CA LYS A 189 8.09 -12.36 2.29
C LYS A 189 9.13 -13.48 2.41
N LYS A 190 9.30 -14.29 1.37
CA LYS A 190 10.22 -15.45 1.36
C LYS A 190 11.64 -15.10 0.92
N SER A 191 11.84 -13.90 0.37
CA SER A 191 13.12 -13.38 -0.14
C SER A 191 13.89 -12.62 0.93
#